data_AF-A0A6C0F5X2-F1
#
_entry.id   AF-A0A6C0F5X2-F1
#
_cell.length_a   1.000
_cell.length_b   1.000
_cell.length_c   1.000
_cell.angle_alpha   90.00
_cell.angle_beta   90.00
_cell.angle_gamma   90.00
#
_symmetry.space_group_name_H-M   'P 1'
#
loop_
_entity.id
_entity.type
_entity.pdbx_description
1 polymer ?
#
loop_
_entity_poly.entity_id
_entity_poly.type
_entity_poly.pdbx_seq_one_letter_code
_entity_poly.pdbx_strand_id
1 'polypeptide(L)'
;MERSNPAAGGGEREEQPNTKRGKSQTFAERLRPVLFEVQPELSINDWLQHEDIPQMPNAVVFANGRFQGLFPKTDAEHGIGGHPGLIFRLMMVALLLGTNNIAISYSIKQDDEKNPLDPSSKEGMIRSLIEPMKEEIVALLTSRGFGETEVREKLNALNIKLFPLTNLFSTVAAVGKSFPGQKRLVMVTGLEKDKQGKDYNKYATTFKTLSGFTGVDFVLNSRQSSSTISGTEIREAVLNNYYDELGRYLLEANLTDENIIRNYGNLIYAMKMKIEGQASQTEEGYANTLLDNMILAAFEKLDRLKELELKAQEGSLNEDEQQELAYLQSKEVRLREFAVLKGDSAAGGGSSAGGRSAEYEERGEEGGKKRKQKTRKQKSKRSKKSRKGRKIKTRKIKSTHTKRKNR
;
A
#
# COMPACT_ATOMS: atom_id res chain seq x y z
N MET A 1 35.71 12.70 91.24
CA MET A 1 35.91 11.29 90.84
C MET A 1 35.15 11.12 89.54
N GLU A 2 35.87 11.38 88.44
CA GLU A 2 36.31 10.37 87.47
C GLU A 2 35.30 10.12 86.33
N ARG A 3 35.68 10.67 85.16
CA ARG A 3 35.67 10.07 83.80
C ARG A 3 34.29 9.78 83.17
N SER A 4 33.99 10.04 81.90
CA SER A 4 34.79 10.32 80.70
C SER A 4 33.83 10.75 79.55
N ASN A 5 34.27 11.71 78.73
CA ASN A 5 33.80 11.96 77.34
C ASN A 5 34.34 10.82 76.41
N PRO A 6 33.90 10.60 75.14
CA PRO A 6 33.61 11.65 74.15
C PRO A 6 32.57 11.39 73.02
N ALA A 7 32.18 12.52 72.40
CA ALA A 7 31.99 12.84 70.97
C ALA A 7 31.49 11.80 69.94
N ALA A 8 30.42 12.18 69.22
CA ALA A 8 30.21 12.15 67.75
C ALA A 8 28.71 12.37 67.51
N GLY A 9 28.20 13.13 66.55
CA GLY A 9 28.72 13.87 65.42
C GLY A 9 27.47 14.43 64.72
N GLY A 10 27.54 15.66 64.22
CA GLY A 10 26.45 16.27 63.46
C GLY A 10 26.18 15.46 62.20
N GLY A 11 24.92 15.07 62.01
CA GLY A 11 24.41 14.52 60.76
C GLY A 11 23.38 15.48 60.20
N GLU A 12 23.82 16.31 59.26
CA GLU A 12 22.95 17.05 58.36
C GLU A 12 22.03 16.04 57.64
N ARG A 13 20.72 16.25 57.73
CA ARG A 13 19.76 15.51 56.93
C ARG A 13 19.91 15.98 55.48
N GLU A 14 20.63 15.21 54.68
CA GLU A 14 20.52 15.28 53.22
C GLU A 14 19.06 15.00 52.84
N GLU A 15 18.34 16.05 52.44
CA GLU A 15 17.14 15.92 51.64
C GLU A 15 17.55 15.25 50.32
N GLN A 16 17.30 13.95 50.21
CA GLN A 16 17.42 13.27 48.93
C GLN A 16 16.43 13.92 47.94
N PRO A 17 16.88 14.36 46.76
CA PRO A 17 15.98 14.87 45.75
C PRO A 17 15.05 13.73 45.32
N ASN A 18 13.76 13.93 45.57
CA ASN A 18 12.67 13.08 45.12
C ASN A 18 12.64 13.14 43.58
N THR A 19 13.51 12.35 42.95
CA THR A 19 13.49 12.12 41.52
C THR A 19 12.21 11.37 41.24
N LYS A 20 11.20 12.10 40.73
CA LYS A 20 10.07 11.52 40.03
C LYS A 20 10.65 10.61 38.96
N ARG A 21 10.73 9.29 39.23
CA ARG A 21 11.02 8.27 38.22
C ARG A 21 9.98 8.47 37.13
N GLY A 22 10.39 9.08 36.01
CA GLY A 22 9.55 9.17 34.83
C GLY A 22 9.08 7.76 34.51
N LYS A 23 7.76 7.55 34.43
CA LYS A 23 7.23 6.27 33.96
C LYS A 23 7.82 6.04 32.57
N SER A 24 8.55 4.94 32.41
CA SER A 24 8.99 4.50 31.09
C SER A 24 7.75 4.33 30.23
N GLN A 25 7.70 5.01 29.09
CA GLN A 25 6.59 4.87 28.15
C GLN A 25 6.50 3.41 27.67
N THR A 26 5.27 2.91 27.54
CA THR A 26 5.03 1.57 27.00
C THR A 26 5.33 1.53 25.49
N PHE A 27 5.50 0.34 24.92
CA PHE A 27 5.67 0.18 23.47
C PHE A 27 4.52 0.84 22.67
N ALA A 28 3.28 0.67 23.13
CA ALA A 28 2.10 1.27 22.51
C ALA A 28 2.09 2.80 22.59
N GLU A 29 2.48 3.37 23.73
CA GLU A 29 2.59 4.82 23.92
C GLU A 29 3.64 5.44 22.98
N ARG A 30 4.77 4.75 22.78
CA ARG A 30 5.79 5.17 21.80
C ARG A 30 5.32 5.00 20.36
N LEU A 31 4.57 3.94 20.04
CA LEU A 31 4.16 3.60 18.67
C LEU A 31 3.09 4.54 18.13
N ARG A 32 2.19 5.00 19.01
CA ARG A 32 1.08 5.88 18.67
C ARG A 32 1.47 7.10 17.83
N PRO A 33 2.43 7.98 18.26
CA PRO A 33 2.81 9.14 17.46
C PRO A 33 3.35 8.76 16.08
N VAL A 34 4.12 7.68 15.98
CA VAL A 34 4.66 7.20 14.70
C VAL A 34 3.55 6.76 13.76
N LEU A 35 2.53 6.03 14.25
CA LEU A 35 1.38 5.62 13.45
C LEU A 35 0.65 6.82 12.83
N PHE A 36 0.38 7.87 13.61
CA PHE A 36 -0.34 9.04 13.10
C PHE A 36 0.52 9.94 12.19
N GLU A 37 1.83 9.96 12.39
CA GLU A 37 2.77 10.66 11.49
C GLU A 37 2.79 10.02 10.10
N VAL A 38 2.90 8.68 10.03
CA VAL A 38 3.04 7.96 8.76
C VAL A 38 1.71 7.55 8.14
N GLN A 39 0.59 7.78 8.84
CA GLN A 39 -0.78 7.51 8.37
C GLN A 39 -1.69 8.70 8.68
N PRO A 40 -1.44 9.90 8.10
CA PRO A 40 -2.23 11.11 8.36
C PRO A 40 -3.70 10.97 7.93
N GLU A 41 -4.02 9.91 7.19
CA GLU A 41 -5.35 9.61 6.66
C GLU A 41 -6.27 8.89 7.65
N LEU A 42 -5.73 8.46 8.79
CA LEU A 42 -6.55 7.98 9.90
C LEU A 42 -7.40 9.16 10.38
N SER A 43 -8.72 9.04 10.21
CA SER A 43 -9.67 10.10 10.51
C SER A 43 -9.53 10.54 11.97
N ILE A 44 -9.49 11.86 12.18
CA ILE A 44 -9.29 12.57 13.46
C ILE A 44 -10.37 12.24 14.53
N ASN A 45 -11.36 11.41 14.22
CA ASN A 45 -12.38 10.94 15.15
C ASN A 45 -12.14 9.52 15.67
N ASP A 46 -10.98 8.94 15.40
CA ASP A 46 -10.66 7.59 15.84
C ASP A 46 -10.39 7.60 17.35
N TRP A 47 -11.06 6.71 18.09
CA TRP A 47 -10.82 6.47 19.51
C TRP A 47 -9.35 6.07 19.78
N LEU A 48 -8.62 5.66 18.73
CA LEU A 48 -7.17 5.47 18.72
C LEU A 48 -6.36 6.76 18.99
N GLN A 49 -6.97 7.95 18.97
CA GLN A 49 -6.29 9.20 19.34
C GLN A 49 -6.34 9.48 20.85
N HIS A 50 -7.19 8.79 21.62
CA HIS A 50 -7.24 8.96 23.07
C HIS A 50 -5.93 8.49 23.71
N GLU A 51 -5.50 9.14 24.79
CA GLU A 51 -4.26 8.80 25.51
C GLU A 51 -4.34 7.41 26.17
N ASP A 52 -5.54 6.98 26.54
CA ASP A 52 -5.81 5.69 27.16
C ASP A 52 -6.31 4.65 26.12
N ILE A 53 -5.50 4.32 25.10
CA ILE A 53 -5.86 3.23 24.20
C ILE A 53 -5.81 1.91 24.98
N PRO A 54 -6.94 1.19 25.13
CA PRO A 54 -6.91 -0.08 25.84
C PRO A 54 -6.10 -1.09 25.02
N GLN A 55 -5.18 -1.78 25.68
CA GLN A 55 -4.61 -3.01 25.13
C GLN A 55 -5.75 -4.01 24.93
N MET A 56 -5.89 -4.53 23.72
CA MET A 56 -6.94 -5.47 23.32
C MET A 56 -6.30 -6.77 22.79
N PRO A 57 -5.57 -7.55 23.60
CA PRO A 57 -4.92 -8.79 23.14
C PRO A 57 -5.92 -9.86 22.66
N ASN A 58 -7.21 -9.69 22.98
CA ASN A 58 -8.32 -10.54 22.55
C ASN A 58 -9.13 -9.94 21.38
N ALA A 59 -8.57 -8.97 20.66
CA ALA A 59 -9.16 -8.44 19.43
C ALA A 59 -8.62 -9.14 18.18
N VAL A 60 -9.43 -9.16 17.12
CA VAL A 60 -8.96 -9.43 15.76
C VAL A 60 -9.02 -8.13 14.96
N VAL A 61 -7.89 -7.72 14.37
CA VAL A 61 -7.87 -6.60 13.42
C VAL A 61 -8.29 -7.10 12.05
N PHE A 62 -9.29 -6.47 11.44
CA PHE A 62 -9.96 -6.99 10.25
C PHE A 62 -10.06 -5.94 9.14
N ALA A 63 -9.77 -6.36 7.91
CA ALA A 63 -10.12 -5.60 6.71
C ALA A 63 -10.81 -6.47 5.67
N ASN A 64 -11.61 -5.82 4.83
CA ASN A 64 -12.24 -6.44 3.67
C ASN A 64 -12.03 -5.60 2.41
N GLY A 65 -11.75 -6.26 1.29
CA GLY A 65 -11.46 -5.57 0.04
C GLY A 65 -11.73 -6.43 -1.19
N ARG A 66 -11.76 -5.78 -2.36
CA ARG A 66 -11.80 -6.50 -3.64
C ARG A 66 -10.43 -7.03 -4.04
N PHE A 67 -9.36 -6.31 -3.68
CA PHE A 67 -7.96 -6.63 -3.96
C PHE A 67 -7.71 -7.01 -5.43
N GLN A 68 -8.24 -6.22 -6.36
CA GLN A 68 -8.12 -6.46 -7.81
C GLN A 68 -6.80 -5.86 -8.35
N GLY A 69 -5.69 -6.25 -7.71
CA GLY A 69 -4.39 -5.60 -7.80
C GLY A 69 -4.09 -4.82 -6.52
N LEU A 70 -2.79 -4.70 -6.18
CA LEU A 70 -2.32 -4.05 -4.96
C LEU A 70 -1.61 -2.73 -5.28
N PHE A 71 -2.30 -1.77 -5.89
CA PHE A 71 -1.64 -0.52 -6.28
C PHE A 71 -1.46 0.42 -5.08
N PRO A 72 -0.38 1.22 -5.08
CA PRO A 72 -0.18 2.27 -4.10
C PRO A 72 -0.87 3.54 -4.57
N LYS A 73 -0.53 4.66 -3.93
CA LYS A 73 -0.39 5.89 -4.67
C LYS A 73 1.07 6.37 -4.66
N THR A 74 1.51 6.95 -5.77
CA THR A 74 2.89 7.30 -6.14
C THR A 74 3.38 8.65 -5.58
N ASP A 75 2.59 9.29 -4.71
CA ASP A 75 2.83 10.64 -4.18
C ASP A 75 3.16 10.68 -2.68
N ALA A 76 3.31 9.52 -2.02
CA ALA A 76 3.71 9.51 -0.62
C ALA A 76 5.23 9.64 -0.48
N GLU A 77 5.71 10.82 -0.07
CA GLU A 77 7.06 11.02 0.46
C GLU A 77 7.43 9.98 1.55
N HIS A 78 6.42 9.35 2.18
CA HIS A 78 6.57 8.33 3.23
C HIS A 78 5.91 6.97 2.88
N GLY A 79 5.75 6.66 1.59
CA GLY A 79 5.96 5.31 1.07
C GLY A 79 4.90 4.21 1.23
N ILE A 80 3.77 4.40 1.91
CA ILE A 80 2.83 3.27 2.12
C ILE A 80 1.34 3.66 2.00
N GLY A 81 0.97 4.11 0.79
CA GLY A 81 -0.43 4.37 0.38
C GLY A 81 -1.13 3.16 -0.24
N GLY A 82 -2.41 3.32 -0.60
CA GLY A 82 -3.19 2.32 -1.35
C GLY A 82 -3.40 0.98 -0.64
N HIS A 83 -3.39 -0.12 -1.40
CA HIS A 83 -3.62 -1.46 -0.84
C HIS A 83 -2.48 -1.99 0.05
N PRO A 84 -1.18 -1.76 -0.25
CA PRO A 84 -0.11 -2.05 0.70
C PRO A 84 -0.25 -1.27 2.00
N GLY A 85 -0.66 0.01 1.91
CA GLY A 85 -0.95 0.86 3.07
C GLY A 85 -2.00 0.26 4.01
N LEU A 86 -2.99 -0.45 3.47
CA LEU A 86 -3.95 -1.18 4.29
C LEU A 86 -3.29 -2.33 5.07
N ILE A 87 -2.40 -3.11 4.45
CA ILE A 87 -1.70 -4.22 5.11
C ILE A 87 -0.78 -3.69 6.21
N PHE A 88 0.01 -2.67 5.89
CA PHE A 88 0.84 -1.94 6.86
C PHE A 88 0.03 -1.47 8.06
N ARG A 89 -1.10 -0.80 7.80
CA ARG A 89 -1.98 -0.26 8.84
C ARG A 89 -2.56 -1.35 9.72
N LEU A 90 -2.96 -2.49 9.14
CA LEU A 90 -3.42 -3.64 9.93
C LEU A 90 -2.36 -4.13 10.90
N MET A 91 -1.10 -4.24 10.45
CA MET A 91 0.02 -4.66 11.30
C MET A 91 0.30 -3.63 12.40
N MET A 92 0.38 -2.34 12.05
CA MET A 92 0.64 -1.27 13.01
C MET A 92 -0.47 -1.13 14.06
N VAL A 93 -1.74 -1.28 13.66
CA VAL A 93 -2.88 -1.29 14.59
C VAL A 93 -2.84 -2.53 15.49
N ALA A 94 -2.48 -3.70 14.96
CA ALA A 94 -2.33 -4.91 15.77
C ALA A 94 -1.24 -4.74 16.85
N LEU A 95 -0.08 -4.19 16.46
CA LEU A 95 1.00 -3.84 17.37
C LEU A 95 0.57 -2.84 18.45
N LEU A 96 -0.15 -1.78 18.06
CA LEU A 96 -0.65 -0.75 18.98
C LEU A 96 -1.61 -1.33 20.02
N LEU A 97 -2.51 -2.21 19.59
CA LEU A 97 -3.50 -2.85 20.45
C LEU A 97 -2.95 -4.06 21.22
N GLY A 98 -1.72 -4.49 20.95
CA GLY A 98 -1.13 -5.67 21.57
C GLY A 98 -1.83 -6.98 21.20
N THR A 99 -2.48 -7.04 20.03
CA THR A 99 -3.05 -8.27 19.49
C THR A 99 -2.16 -8.86 18.41
N ASN A 100 -2.16 -10.19 18.33
CA ASN A 100 -1.44 -10.93 17.29
C ASN A 100 -2.36 -11.31 16.12
N ASN A 101 -3.66 -11.05 16.17
CA ASN A 101 -4.61 -11.65 15.24
C ASN A 101 -5.05 -10.65 14.16
N ILE A 102 -4.74 -10.96 12.90
CA ILE A 102 -5.14 -10.16 11.74
C ILE A 102 -5.93 -11.03 10.77
N ALA A 103 -7.05 -10.51 10.28
CA ALA A 103 -7.88 -11.15 9.28
C ALA A 103 -8.06 -10.24 8.07
N ILE A 104 -7.71 -10.74 6.88
CA ILE A 104 -7.89 -10.01 5.62
C ILE A 104 -8.84 -10.80 4.75
N SER A 105 -9.95 -10.19 4.34
CA SER A 105 -10.92 -10.83 3.46
C SER A 105 -10.91 -10.26 2.05
N TYR A 106 -10.81 -11.14 1.06
CA TYR A 106 -10.67 -10.77 -0.35
C TYR A 106 -11.81 -11.33 -1.20
N SER A 107 -12.30 -10.52 -2.14
CA SER A 107 -13.43 -10.90 -3.01
C SER A 107 -13.13 -12.14 -3.85
N ILE A 108 -14.02 -13.14 -3.83
CA ILE A 108 -13.95 -14.29 -4.74
C ILE A 108 -14.63 -14.05 -6.10
N LYS A 109 -15.23 -12.87 -6.28
CA LYS A 109 -15.92 -12.49 -7.52
C LYS A 109 -14.95 -12.39 -8.70
N GLN A 110 -15.42 -12.82 -9.88
CA GLN A 110 -14.63 -13.05 -11.09
C GLN A 110 -15.38 -12.74 -12.40
N ASP A 111 -16.39 -11.89 -12.32
CA ASP A 111 -17.54 -11.91 -13.22
C ASP A 111 -17.67 -10.68 -14.15
N ASP A 112 -16.71 -9.74 -14.15
CA ASP A 112 -16.72 -8.57 -15.04
C ASP A 112 -15.34 -7.88 -15.21
N GLU A 113 -15.28 -6.85 -16.07
CA GLU A 113 -14.13 -5.94 -16.27
C GLU A 113 -13.60 -5.31 -14.95
N LYS A 114 -14.43 -5.30 -13.89
CA LYS A 114 -14.07 -4.76 -12.58
C LYS A 114 -13.42 -5.81 -11.67
N ASN A 115 -13.44 -7.08 -12.06
CA ASN A 115 -12.87 -8.20 -11.32
C ASN A 115 -12.00 -9.11 -12.22
N PRO A 116 -10.86 -8.58 -12.72
CA PRO A 116 -10.00 -9.31 -13.65
C PRO A 116 -9.28 -10.51 -13.00
N LEU A 117 -8.85 -10.38 -11.73
CA LEU A 117 -8.09 -11.42 -11.05
C LEU A 117 -8.97 -12.53 -10.48
N ASP A 118 -8.44 -13.76 -10.53
CA ASP A 118 -8.99 -14.90 -9.80
C ASP A 118 -8.66 -14.85 -8.30
N PRO A 119 -9.40 -15.58 -7.45
CA PRO A 119 -9.17 -15.57 -6.01
C PRO A 119 -7.75 -16.01 -5.59
N SER A 120 -7.16 -16.98 -6.29
CA SER A 120 -5.82 -17.49 -5.98
C SER A 120 -4.76 -16.43 -6.27
N SER A 121 -4.86 -15.71 -7.39
CA SER A 121 -3.96 -14.61 -7.71
C SER A 121 -4.02 -13.49 -6.66
N LYS A 122 -5.22 -13.14 -6.18
CA LYS A 122 -5.37 -12.11 -5.12
C LYS A 122 -4.73 -12.56 -3.81
N GLU A 123 -4.96 -13.81 -3.43
CA GLU A 123 -4.35 -14.39 -2.25
C GLU A 123 -2.82 -14.41 -2.37
N GLY A 124 -2.28 -14.86 -3.51
CA GLY A 124 -0.85 -14.85 -3.79
C GLY A 124 -0.24 -13.45 -3.65
N MET A 125 -0.88 -12.45 -4.25
CA MET A 125 -0.46 -11.04 -4.13
C MET A 125 -0.46 -10.55 -2.68
N ILE A 126 -1.53 -10.81 -1.92
CA ILE A 126 -1.61 -10.36 -0.52
C ILE A 126 -0.51 -11.04 0.30
N ARG A 127 -0.29 -12.35 0.11
CA ARG A 127 0.74 -13.10 0.83
C ARG A 127 2.14 -12.59 0.52
N SER A 128 2.43 -12.30 -0.75
CA SER A 128 3.74 -11.79 -1.15
C SER A 128 4.08 -10.42 -0.55
N LEU A 129 3.09 -9.65 -0.08
CA LEU A 129 3.33 -8.37 0.58
C LEU A 129 3.63 -8.48 2.08
N ILE A 130 3.29 -9.59 2.73
CA ILE A 130 3.34 -9.67 4.20
C ILE A 130 4.76 -9.49 4.72
N GLU A 131 5.72 -10.26 4.21
CA GLU A 131 7.11 -10.21 4.71
C GLU A 131 7.82 -8.91 4.33
N PRO A 132 7.77 -8.43 3.06
CA PRO A 132 8.32 -7.11 2.74
C PRO A 132 7.75 -5.99 3.62
N MET A 133 6.45 -6.03 3.93
CA MET A 133 5.82 -5.03 4.79
C MET A 133 6.32 -5.08 6.24
N LYS A 134 6.61 -6.28 6.76
CA LYS A 134 7.21 -6.41 8.09
C LYS A 134 8.59 -5.75 8.12
N GLU A 135 9.42 -5.98 7.11
CA GLU A 135 10.76 -5.37 7.05
C GLU A 135 10.69 -3.84 6.95
N GLU A 136 9.73 -3.29 6.18
CA GLU A 136 9.49 -1.85 6.13
C GLU A 136 9.05 -1.29 7.50
N ILE A 137 8.20 -2.01 8.25
CA ILE A 137 7.83 -1.62 9.62
C ILE A 137 9.04 -1.70 10.56
N VAL A 138 9.90 -2.73 10.45
CA VAL A 138 11.14 -2.83 11.23
C VAL A 138 12.04 -1.62 10.96
N ALA A 139 12.34 -1.33 9.69
CA ALA A 139 13.18 -0.21 9.31
C ALA A 139 12.61 1.12 9.82
N LEU A 140 11.31 1.34 9.63
CA LEU A 140 10.62 2.53 10.13
C LEU A 140 10.73 2.65 11.66
N LEU A 141 10.33 1.63 12.42
CA LEU A 141 10.31 1.74 13.88
C LEU A 141 11.71 1.82 14.47
N THR A 142 12.69 1.09 13.92
CA THR A 142 14.09 1.22 14.34
C THR A 142 14.62 2.64 14.11
N SER A 143 14.29 3.27 12.98
CA SER A 143 14.66 4.69 12.73
C SER A 143 14.04 5.66 13.74
N ARG A 144 12.96 5.25 14.42
CA ARG A 144 12.26 6.01 15.47
C ARG A 144 12.64 5.58 16.89
N GLY A 145 13.75 4.85 17.05
CA GLY A 145 14.31 4.50 18.35
C GLY A 145 13.67 3.27 19.02
N PHE A 146 12.93 2.46 18.27
CA PHE A 146 12.49 1.15 18.75
C PHE A 146 13.64 0.13 18.65
N GLY A 147 13.66 -0.85 19.56
CA GLY A 147 14.62 -1.94 19.46
C GLY A 147 14.25 -2.86 18.30
N GLU A 148 15.16 -3.05 17.35
CA GLU A 148 14.92 -3.87 16.16
C GLU A 148 14.43 -5.29 16.52
N THR A 149 15.09 -5.94 17.48
CA THR A 149 14.71 -7.28 17.98
C THR A 149 13.29 -7.30 18.55
N GLU A 150 12.93 -6.31 19.37
CA GLU A 150 11.59 -6.19 19.96
C GLU A 150 10.52 -6.06 18.86
N VAL A 151 10.75 -5.22 17.85
CA VAL A 151 9.81 -5.00 16.75
C VAL A 151 9.66 -6.28 15.91
N ARG A 152 10.77 -6.93 15.56
CA ARG A 152 10.78 -8.14 14.74
C ARG A 152 10.07 -9.30 15.43
N GLU A 153 10.29 -9.49 16.74
CA GLU A 153 9.60 -10.50 17.55
C GLU A 153 8.07 -10.27 17.53
N LYS A 154 7.62 -9.03 17.74
CA LYS A 154 6.19 -8.70 17.72
C LYS A 154 5.56 -8.91 16.34
N LEU A 155 6.26 -8.52 15.27
CA LEU A 155 5.79 -8.74 13.89
C LEU A 155 5.75 -10.22 13.50
N ASN A 156 6.73 -11.01 13.95
CA ASN A 156 6.76 -12.46 13.71
C ASN A 156 5.68 -13.21 14.48
N ALA A 157 5.22 -12.66 15.62
CA ALA A 157 4.11 -13.22 16.38
C ALA A 157 2.74 -12.98 15.72
N LEU A 158 2.64 -12.13 14.69
CA LEU A 158 1.38 -11.85 14.01
C LEU A 158 0.85 -13.09 13.26
N ASN A 159 -0.34 -13.52 13.65
CA ASN A 159 -1.15 -14.55 13.02
C ASN A 159 -2.08 -13.92 11.99
N ILE A 160 -1.61 -13.83 10.74
CA ILE A 160 -2.34 -13.23 9.62
C ILE A 160 -3.06 -14.32 8.83
N LYS A 161 -4.39 -14.28 8.81
CA LYS A 161 -5.22 -15.23 8.06
C LYS A 161 -5.99 -14.52 6.95
N LEU A 162 -6.01 -15.15 5.78
CA LEU A 162 -6.75 -14.68 4.61
C LEU A 162 -8.07 -15.44 4.48
N PHE A 163 -9.13 -14.73 4.09
CA PHE A 163 -10.48 -15.30 3.99
C PHE A 163 -11.14 -14.95 2.65
N PRO A 164 -11.65 -15.95 1.90
CA PRO A 164 -12.49 -15.67 0.75
C PRO A 164 -13.79 -14.96 1.19
N LEU A 165 -14.06 -13.81 0.57
CA LEU A 165 -15.24 -12.99 0.83
C LEU A 165 -16.39 -13.43 -0.09
N THR A 166 -17.24 -14.32 0.42
CA THR A 166 -18.49 -14.75 -0.22
C THR A 166 -19.60 -13.73 0.07
N ASN A 167 -19.89 -13.54 1.35
CA ASN A 167 -20.63 -12.40 1.90
C ASN A 167 -19.98 -11.98 3.22
N LEU A 168 -20.09 -10.70 3.55
CA LEU A 168 -19.35 -10.11 4.64
C LEU A 168 -19.67 -10.74 6.01
N PHE A 169 -20.95 -11.04 6.29
CA PHE A 169 -21.37 -11.60 7.57
C PHE A 169 -20.87 -13.03 7.79
N SER A 170 -21.00 -13.90 6.79
CA SER A 170 -20.49 -15.28 6.90
C SER A 170 -18.97 -15.29 7.00
N THR A 171 -18.29 -14.38 6.31
CA THR A 171 -16.84 -14.24 6.41
C THR A 171 -16.42 -13.79 7.82
N VAL A 172 -17.08 -12.80 8.41
CA VAL A 172 -16.80 -12.39 9.80
C VAL A 172 -17.10 -13.51 10.80
N ALA A 173 -18.19 -14.26 10.61
CA ALA A 173 -18.47 -15.44 11.45
C ALA A 173 -17.39 -16.53 11.31
N ALA A 174 -16.85 -16.74 10.12
CA ALA A 174 -15.72 -17.64 9.89
C ALA A 174 -14.43 -17.13 10.55
N VAL A 175 -14.19 -15.81 10.53
CA VAL A 175 -13.08 -15.18 11.28
C VAL A 175 -13.19 -15.49 12.77
N GLY A 176 -14.37 -15.27 13.38
CA GLY A 176 -14.58 -15.58 14.80
C GLY A 176 -14.32 -17.05 15.17
N LYS A 177 -14.62 -17.99 14.26
CA LYS A 177 -14.30 -19.42 14.46
C LYS A 177 -12.81 -19.73 14.32
N SER A 178 -12.12 -19.06 13.40
CA SER A 178 -10.69 -19.27 13.12
C SER A 178 -9.76 -18.66 14.17
N PHE A 179 -10.28 -17.79 15.04
CA PHE A 179 -9.56 -17.19 16.16
C PHE A 179 -10.35 -17.41 17.47
N PRO A 180 -10.30 -18.63 18.05
CA PRO A 180 -11.04 -18.94 19.26
C PRO A 180 -10.58 -18.09 20.45
N GLY A 181 -11.52 -17.67 21.30
CA GLY A 181 -11.27 -16.84 22.48
C GLY A 181 -11.19 -15.33 22.23
N GLN A 182 -11.23 -14.90 20.96
CA GLN A 182 -11.30 -13.48 20.61
C GLN A 182 -12.71 -12.95 20.84
N LYS A 183 -12.82 -11.75 21.41
CA LYS A 183 -14.09 -11.15 21.82
C LYS A 183 -14.41 -9.85 21.08
N ARG A 184 -13.39 -9.17 20.55
CA ARG A 184 -13.57 -7.90 19.82
C ARG A 184 -13.12 -8.02 18.37
N LEU A 185 -13.81 -7.32 17.49
CA LEU A 185 -13.41 -7.12 16.11
C LEU A 185 -13.05 -5.64 15.92
N VAL A 186 -11.83 -5.36 15.49
CA VAL A 186 -11.38 -4.00 15.15
C VAL A 186 -11.31 -3.91 13.63
N MET A 187 -12.30 -3.28 13.02
CA MET A 187 -12.43 -3.23 11.58
C MET A 187 -11.80 -1.96 10.99
N VAL A 188 -10.74 -2.13 10.20
CA VAL A 188 -10.14 -1.05 9.42
C VAL A 188 -10.95 -0.86 8.15
N THR A 189 -11.58 0.31 7.99
CA THR A 189 -12.50 0.56 6.89
C THR A 189 -12.42 1.98 6.34
N GLY A 190 -12.67 2.13 5.03
CA GLY A 190 -12.75 3.44 4.39
C GLY A 190 -14.11 4.10 4.59
N LEU A 191 -14.10 5.42 4.75
CA LEU A 191 -15.30 6.24 4.75
C LEU A 191 -15.94 6.29 3.35
N GLU A 192 -17.27 6.37 3.30
CA GLU A 192 -18.02 6.66 2.09
C GLU A 192 -18.60 8.07 2.16
N LYS A 193 -18.78 8.71 0.99
CA LYS A 193 -19.54 9.95 0.92
C LYS A 193 -21.01 9.65 0.71
N ASP A 194 -21.86 10.26 1.52
CA ASP A 194 -23.30 10.24 1.27
C ASP A 194 -23.66 11.16 0.09
N LYS A 195 -24.96 11.25 -0.23
CA LYS A 195 -25.46 12.10 -1.33
C LYS A 195 -25.20 13.60 -1.11
N GLN A 196 -24.89 14.00 0.12
CA GLN A 196 -24.62 15.38 0.53
C GLN A 196 -23.11 15.64 0.64
N GLY A 197 -22.28 14.65 0.33
CA GLY A 197 -20.82 14.76 0.37
C GLY A 197 -20.21 14.56 1.76
N LYS A 198 -21.00 14.18 2.76
CA LYS A 198 -20.54 13.92 4.13
C LYS A 198 -20.01 12.50 4.25
N ASP A 199 -18.89 12.37 4.96
CA ASP A 199 -18.26 11.09 5.22
C ASP A 199 -19.06 10.28 6.26
N TYR A 200 -19.28 9.00 5.97
CA TYR A 200 -19.93 8.05 6.87
C TYR A 200 -19.33 6.64 6.71
N ASN A 201 -19.37 5.86 7.79
CA ASN A 201 -19.01 4.45 7.74
C ASN A 201 -20.26 3.60 7.48
N LYS A 202 -20.35 2.99 6.29
CA LYS A 202 -21.47 2.11 5.91
C LYS A 202 -21.63 0.86 6.79
N TYR A 203 -20.59 0.49 7.54
CA TYR A 203 -20.58 -0.70 8.38
C TYR A 203 -20.99 -0.44 9.84
N ALA A 204 -21.00 0.83 10.27
CA ALA A 204 -21.26 1.19 11.67
C ALA A 204 -22.64 0.74 12.19
N THR A 205 -23.66 0.72 11.32
CA THR A 205 -25.00 0.20 11.65
C THR A 205 -25.13 -1.30 11.40
N THR A 206 -24.38 -1.81 10.42
CA THR A 206 -24.44 -3.18 9.90
C THR A 206 -23.93 -4.21 10.93
N PHE A 207 -22.98 -3.83 11.79
CA PHE A 207 -22.30 -4.75 12.70
C PHE A 207 -22.61 -4.57 14.18
N LYS A 208 -23.68 -3.83 14.53
CA LYS A 208 -24.07 -3.59 15.93
C LYS A 208 -24.35 -4.87 16.73
N THR A 209 -24.61 -6.00 16.07
CA THR A 209 -24.89 -7.30 16.71
C THR A 209 -24.30 -8.46 15.88
N LEU A 210 -22.97 -8.53 15.76
CA LEU A 210 -22.31 -9.64 15.09
C LEU A 210 -22.30 -10.90 15.96
N SER A 211 -22.74 -12.03 15.40
CA SER A 211 -22.56 -13.32 16.03
C SER A 211 -21.06 -13.69 16.04
N GLY A 212 -20.49 -13.91 17.23
CA GLY A 212 -19.09 -14.30 17.41
C GLY A 212 -18.17 -13.23 18.00
N PHE A 213 -18.62 -11.98 18.11
CA PHE A 213 -17.90 -10.91 18.81
C PHE A 213 -18.83 -10.18 19.76
N THR A 214 -18.33 -9.80 20.95
CA THR A 214 -19.08 -9.03 21.94
C THR A 214 -19.05 -7.53 21.67
N GLY A 215 -18.20 -7.07 20.74
CA GLY A 215 -18.09 -5.66 20.35
C GLY A 215 -17.32 -5.49 19.04
N VAL A 216 -17.62 -4.41 18.33
CA VAL A 216 -16.99 -4.05 17.05
C VAL A 216 -16.55 -2.60 17.14
N ASP A 217 -15.26 -2.38 16.94
CA ASP A 217 -14.65 -1.06 16.86
C ASP A 217 -14.25 -0.80 15.41
N PHE A 218 -14.23 0.46 15.01
CA PHE A 218 -13.85 0.85 13.65
C PHE A 218 -12.63 1.74 13.70
N VAL A 219 -11.69 1.48 12.79
CA VAL A 219 -10.57 2.35 12.47
C VAL A 219 -10.85 2.94 11.11
N LEU A 220 -11.01 4.26 11.03
CA LEU A 220 -11.62 4.93 9.88
C LEU A 220 -10.58 5.60 9.00
N ASN A 221 -10.52 5.17 7.74
CA ASN A 221 -9.67 5.80 6.74
C ASN A 221 -10.46 6.86 5.99
N SER A 222 -9.95 8.09 5.95
CA SER A 222 -10.49 9.14 5.10
C SER A 222 -10.45 8.72 3.63
N ARG A 223 -11.44 9.16 2.84
CA ARG A 223 -11.48 8.95 1.39
C ARG A 223 -10.81 10.07 0.61
N GLN A 224 -10.56 11.20 1.26
CA GLN A 224 -10.16 12.46 0.61
C GLN A 224 -8.66 12.68 0.55
N SER A 225 -7.91 11.71 1.03
CA SER A 225 -6.52 11.88 1.31
C SER A 225 -5.69 11.43 0.13
N SER A 226 -4.53 12.06 0.01
CA SER A 226 -3.63 11.98 -1.12
C SER A 226 -3.00 10.59 -1.30
N SER A 227 -3.37 9.52 -0.60
CA SER A 227 -2.75 8.19 -0.78
C SER A 227 -3.67 7.08 -1.29
N THR A 228 -4.93 7.38 -1.66
CA THR A 228 -5.87 6.36 -2.15
C THR A 228 -5.93 6.32 -3.69
N ILE A 229 -5.51 5.23 -4.32
CA ILE A 229 -5.80 4.96 -5.75
C ILE A 229 -7.08 4.13 -5.89
N SER A 230 -7.99 4.56 -6.74
CA SER A 230 -9.20 3.83 -7.06
C SER A 230 -8.93 2.70 -8.05
N GLY A 231 -9.76 1.66 -8.01
CA GLY A 231 -9.74 0.61 -9.03
C GLY A 231 -9.99 1.11 -10.45
N THR A 232 -10.52 2.33 -10.62
CA THR A 232 -10.69 2.96 -11.94
C THR A 232 -9.38 3.53 -12.45
N GLU A 233 -8.66 4.29 -11.62
CA GLU A 233 -7.34 4.84 -11.97
C GLU A 233 -6.35 3.72 -12.29
N ILE A 234 -6.39 2.63 -11.52
CA ILE A 234 -5.66 1.40 -11.82
C ILE A 234 -5.95 0.86 -13.22
N ARG A 235 -7.24 0.75 -13.58
CA ARG A 235 -7.66 0.23 -14.90
C ARG A 235 -7.19 1.15 -16.01
N GLU A 236 -7.35 2.46 -15.83
CA GLU A 236 -6.93 3.46 -16.81
C GLU A 236 -5.41 3.41 -17.02
N ALA A 237 -4.63 3.33 -15.95
CA ALA A 237 -3.17 3.24 -16.03
C ALA A 237 -2.71 1.98 -16.78
N VAL A 238 -3.29 0.82 -16.46
CA VAL A 238 -2.96 -0.44 -17.14
C VAL A 238 -3.36 -0.43 -18.62
N LEU A 239 -4.55 0.08 -18.95
CA LEU A 239 -5.04 0.13 -20.33
C LEU A 239 -4.21 1.10 -21.19
N ASN A 240 -3.76 2.21 -20.61
CA ASN A 240 -2.92 3.20 -21.26
C ASN A 240 -1.43 2.82 -21.32
N ASN A 241 -1.06 1.61 -20.87
CA ASN A 241 0.31 1.10 -20.82
C ASN A 241 1.27 1.97 -19.99
N TYR A 242 0.81 2.54 -18.87
CA TYR A 242 1.66 3.27 -17.92
C TYR A 242 2.46 2.29 -17.04
N TYR A 243 3.19 1.37 -17.67
CA TYR A 243 4.02 0.39 -16.97
C TYR A 243 5.24 1.02 -16.30
N ASP A 244 5.69 2.19 -16.77
CA ASP A 244 6.81 2.93 -16.19
C ASP A 244 6.45 3.41 -14.78
N GLU A 245 5.24 3.97 -14.63
CA GLU A 245 4.71 4.40 -13.33
C GLU A 245 4.49 3.21 -12.39
N LEU A 246 4.01 2.09 -12.93
CA LEU A 246 3.83 0.86 -12.16
C LEU A 246 5.17 0.28 -11.71
N GLY A 247 6.20 0.28 -12.57
CA GLY A 247 7.56 -0.15 -12.23
C GLY A 247 8.20 0.76 -11.17
N ARG A 248 8.15 2.09 -11.36
CA ARG A 248 8.63 3.07 -10.36
C ARG A 248 8.00 2.84 -9.00
N TYR A 249 6.68 2.61 -8.97
CA TYR A 249 6.02 2.25 -7.74
C TYR A 249 6.60 0.97 -7.12
N LEU A 250 6.63 -0.14 -7.87
CA LEU A 250 7.02 -1.43 -7.31
C LEU A 250 8.41 -1.32 -6.70
N LEU A 251 9.30 -0.52 -7.29
CA LEU A 251 10.60 -0.23 -6.72
C LEU A 251 10.49 0.60 -5.42
N GLU A 252 9.77 1.71 -5.44
CA GLU A 252 9.66 2.65 -4.31
C GLU A 252 9.05 2.02 -3.06
N ALA A 253 8.05 1.18 -3.26
CA ALA A 253 7.36 0.45 -2.20
C ALA A 253 8.05 -0.86 -1.83
N ASN A 254 9.25 -1.10 -2.35
CA ASN A 254 10.01 -2.31 -2.07
C ASN A 254 9.23 -3.61 -2.38
N LEU A 255 8.63 -3.63 -3.56
CA LEU A 255 7.88 -4.76 -4.08
C LEU A 255 8.70 -5.42 -5.20
N THR A 256 9.96 -5.72 -4.88
CA THR A 256 11.00 -6.16 -5.84
C THR A 256 11.12 -7.68 -5.99
N ASP A 257 10.32 -8.46 -5.26
CA ASP A 257 10.29 -9.92 -5.37
C ASP A 257 9.76 -10.36 -6.74
N GLU A 258 10.36 -11.41 -7.31
CA GLU A 258 10.00 -11.89 -8.64
C GLU A 258 8.56 -12.39 -8.74
N ASN A 259 8.01 -13.00 -7.67
CA ASN A 259 6.62 -13.44 -7.67
C ASN A 259 5.67 -12.25 -7.62
N ILE A 260 6.04 -11.19 -6.91
CA ILE A 260 5.27 -9.94 -6.93
C ILE A 260 5.22 -9.42 -8.37
N ILE A 261 6.38 -9.26 -9.02
CA ILE A 261 6.45 -8.72 -10.39
C ILE A 261 5.64 -9.58 -11.36
N ARG A 262 5.75 -10.92 -11.27
CA ARG A 262 4.91 -11.85 -12.04
C ARG A 262 3.42 -11.68 -11.77
N ASN A 263 3.01 -11.50 -10.51
CA ASN A 263 1.61 -11.26 -10.18
C ASN A 263 1.06 -9.96 -10.80
N TYR A 264 1.88 -8.90 -10.89
CA TYR A 264 1.48 -7.69 -11.62
C TYR A 264 1.47 -7.90 -13.14
N GLY A 265 2.39 -8.70 -13.69
CA GLY A 265 2.35 -9.15 -15.08
C GLY A 265 1.05 -9.88 -15.42
N ASN A 266 0.63 -10.82 -14.56
CA ASN A 266 -0.64 -11.54 -14.68
C ASN A 266 -1.84 -10.60 -14.59
N LEU A 267 -1.80 -9.64 -13.67
CA LEU A 267 -2.85 -8.63 -13.57
C LEU A 267 -3.00 -7.84 -14.87
N ILE A 268 -1.91 -7.34 -15.44
CA ILE A 268 -1.93 -6.57 -16.69
C ILE A 268 -2.51 -7.44 -17.81
N TYR A 269 -2.00 -8.66 -17.93
CA TYR A 269 -2.47 -9.64 -18.91
C TYR A 269 -3.99 -9.88 -18.79
N ALA A 270 -4.46 -10.22 -17.59
CA ALA A 270 -5.86 -10.50 -17.31
C ALA A 270 -6.76 -9.29 -17.57
N MET A 271 -6.31 -8.08 -17.24
CA MET A 271 -7.04 -6.84 -17.51
C MET A 271 -7.19 -6.58 -19.00
N LYS A 272 -6.11 -6.69 -19.78
CA LYS A 272 -6.16 -6.51 -21.23
C LYS A 272 -6.99 -7.58 -21.91
N MET A 273 -6.84 -8.85 -21.52
CA MET A 273 -7.70 -9.93 -22.02
C MET A 273 -9.18 -9.71 -21.71
N LYS A 274 -9.55 -9.28 -20.49
CA LYS A 274 -10.96 -9.10 -20.12
C LYS A 274 -11.59 -7.82 -20.68
N ILE A 275 -10.83 -6.75 -20.86
CA ILE A 275 -11.35 -5.44 -21.28
C ILE A 275 -11.19 -5.21 -22.78
N GLU A 276 -10.00 -5.48 -23.34
CA GLU A 276 -9.71 -5.29 -24.76
C GLU A 276 -10.02 -6.54 -25.60
N GLY A 277 -10.23 -7.70 -24.96
CA GLY A 277 -10.45 -8.99 -25.62
C GLY A 277 -9.18 -9.64 -26.16
N GLN A 278 -8.04 -8.97 -26.02
CA GLN A 278 -6.72 -9.44 -26.42
C GLN A 278 -5.64 -8.76 -25.55
N ALA A 279 -4.53 -9.46 -25.33
CA ALA A 279 -3.33 -8.90 -24.73
C ALA A 279 -2.25 -8.76 -25.81
N SER A 280 -1.48 -7.68 -25.76
CA SER A 280 -0.37 -7.46 -26.69
C SER A 280 0.87 -8.31 -26.37
N GLN A 281 0.95 -8.85 -25.15
CA GLN A 281 2.04 -9.68 -24.67
C GLN A 281 1.52 -10.87 -23.85
N THR A 282 2.39 -11.83 -23.55
CA THR A 282 2.14 -12.87 -22.55
C THR A 282 2.22 -12.30 -21.14
N GLU A 283 1.74 -13.05 -20.15
CA GLU A 283 1.95 -12.73 -18.73
C GLU A 283 3.42 -12.48 -18.40
N GLU A 284 4.31 -13.36 -18.87
CA GLU A 284 5.76 -13.24 -18.70
C GLU A 284 6.32 -11.99 -19.41
N GLY A 285 5.82 -11.66 -20.60
CA GLY A 285 6.22 -10.45 -21.32
C GLY A 285 5.89 -9.16 -20.53
N TYR A 286 4.71 -9.09 -19.92
CA TYR A 286 4.37 -7.96 -19.05
C TYR A 286 5.18 -7.95 -17.75
N ALA A 287 5.48 -9.09 -17.16
CA ALA A 287 6.35 -9.17 -15.99
C ALA A 287 7.77 -8.67 -16.31
N ASN A 288 8.32 -9.04 -17.47
CA ASN A 288 9.62 -8.56 -17.92
C ASN A 288 9.61 -7.05 -18.22
N THR A 289 8.57 -6.56 -18.89
CA THR A 289 8.39 -5.11 -19.12
C THR A 289 8.37 -4.33 -17.80
N LEU A 290 7.68 -4.85 -16.77
CA LEU A 290 7.68 -4.24 -15.45
C LEU A 290 9.05 -4.28 -14.79
N LEU A 291 9.76 -5.40 -14.88
CA LEU A 291 11.11 -5.53 -14.33
C LEU A 291 12.08 -4.53 -14.98
N ASP A 292 12.05 -4.40 -16.30
CA ASP A 292 12.88 -3.45 -17.04
C ASP A 292 12.62 -2.02 -16.57
N ASN A 293 11.35 -1.65 -16.41
CA ASN A 293 10.96 -0.35 -15.90
C ASN A 293 11.37 -0.10 -14.45
N MET A 294 11.34 -1.13 -13.60
CA MET A 294 11.88 -1.05 -12.24
C MET A 294 13.40 -0.83 -12.25
N ILE A 295 14.13 -1.49 -13.14
CA ILE A 295 15.59 -1.32 -13.28
C ILE A 295 15.91 0.10 -13.74
N LEU A 296 15.19 0.61 -14.75
CA LEU A 296 15.34 1.99 -15.22
C LEU A 296 15.08 3.00 -14.10
N ALA A 297 14.00 2.80 -13.34
CA ALA A 297 13.69 3.63 -12.17
C ALA A 297 14.78 3.60 -11.09
N ALA A 298 15.43 2.45 -10.90
CA ALA A 298 16.53 2.32 -9.94
C ALA A 298 17.76 3.13 -10.39
N PHE A 299 18.10 3.07 -11.68
CA PHE A 299 19.17 3.90 -12.23
C PHE A 299 18.85 5.40 -12.14
N GLU A 300 17.62 5.82 -12.48
CA GLU A 300 17.17 7.22 -12.33
C GLU A 300 17.38 7.73 -10.89
N LYS A 301 17.01 6.93 -9.89
CA LYS A 301 17.19 7.28 -8.47
C LYS A 301 18.65 7.32 -8.04
N LEU A 302 19.48 6.40 -8.53
CA LEU A 302 20.92 6.39 -8.22
C LEU A 302 21.64 7.58 -8.84
N ASP A 303 21.22 8.03 -10.02
CA ASP A 303 21.78 9.24 -10.64
C ASP A 303 21.28 10.51 -9.94
N ARG A 304 20.01 10.55 -9.52
CA ARG A 304 19.48 11.63 -8.66
C ARG A 304 20.21 11.74 -7.33
N LEU A 305 20.53 10.59 -6.70
CA LEU A 305 21.36 10.56 -5.49
C LEU A 305 22.71 11.22 -5.72
N LYS A 306 23.42 10.87 -6.80
CA LYS A 306 24.72 11.50 -7.13
C LYS A 306 24.59 12.99 -7.37
N GLU A 307 23.54 13.44 -8.06
CA GLU A 307 23.28 14.87 -8.28
C GLU A 307 23.11 15.62 -6.94
N LEU A 308 22.32 15.06 -6.03
CA LEU A 308 22.09 15.65 -4.70
C LEU A 308 23.36 15.63 -3.84
N GLU A 309 24.19 14.59 -3.92
CA GLU A 309 25.48 14.53 -3.23
C GLU A 309 26.44 15.61 -3.73
N LEU A 310 26.47 15.89 -5.04
CA LEU A 310 27.26 16.97 -5.62
C LEU A 310 26.75 18.35 -5.13
N LYS A 311 25.44 18.58 -5.17
CA LYS A 311 24.83 19.80 -4.61
C LYS A 311 25.09 19.96 -3.11
N ALA A 312 25.12 18.87 -2.35
CA ALA A 312 25.47 18.89 -0.93
C ALA A 312 26.91 19.38 -0.71
N GLN A 313 27.85 18.89 -1.52
CA GLN A 313 29.26 19.31 -1.48
C GLN A 313 29.42 20.80 -1.84
N GLU A 314 28.57 21.32 -2.72
CA GLU A 314 28.51 22.74 -3.09
C GLU A 314 27.76 23.60 -2.06
N GLY A 315 27.14 23.00 -1.04
CA GLY A 315 26.35 23.70 -0.03
C GLY A 315 25.07 24.34 -0.57
N SER A 316 24.51 23.82 -1.65
CA SER A 316 23.41 24.43 -2.40
C SER A 316 22.05 23.75 -2.23
N LEU A 317 21.96 22.70 -1.40
CA LEU A 317 20.70 21.99 -1.15
C LEU A 317 19.71 22.85 -0.34
N ASN A 318 18.47 22.91 -0.84
CA ASN A 318 17.34 23.37 -0.03
C ASN A 318 16.84 22.28 0.94
N GLU A 319 15.89 22.61 1.82
CA GLU A 319 15.37 21.69 2.84
C GLU A 319 14.73 20.42 2.25
N ASP A 320 13.98 20.55 1.15
CA ASP A 320 13.33 19.42 0.47
C ASP A 320 14.37 18.49 -0.16
N GLU A 321 15.39 19.06 -0.81
CA GLU A 321 16.50 18.31 -1.41
C GLU A 321 17.38 17.63 -0.34
N GLN A 322 17.53 18.21 0.86
CA GLN A 322 18.20 17.55 1.97
C GLN A 322 17.44 16.33 2.47
N GLN A 323 16.10 16.42 2.55
CA GLN A 323 15.26 15.29 2.92
C GLN A 323 15.28 14.19 1.85
N GLU A 324 15.23 14.57 0.57
CA GLU A 324 15.34 13.66 -0.57
C GLU A 324 16.69 12.92 -0.56
N LEU A 325 17.79 13.64 -0.31
CA LEU A 325 19.13 13.06 -0.21
C LEU A 325 19.20 12.00 0.90
N ALA A 326 18.74 12.34 2.11
CA ALA A 326 18.75 11.41 3.24
C ALA A 326 17.90 10.16 2.95
N TYR A 327 16.74 10.34 2.31
CA TYR A 327 15.89 9.24 1.88
C TYR A 327 16.57 8.34 0.85
N LEU A 328 17.17 8.89 -0.20
CA LEU A 328 17.84 8.10 -1.24
C LEU A 328 19.09 7.40 -0.71
N GLN A 329 19.87 8.04 0.17
CA GLN A 329 21.00 7.41 0.85
C GLN A 329 20.56 6.20 1.68
N SER A 330 19.42 6.29 2.38
CA SER A 330 18.87 5.15 3.13
C SER A 330 18.48 3.96 2.24
N LYS A 331 18.28 4.19 0.94
CA LYS A 331 17.88 3.17 -0.05
C LYS A 331 19.02 2.76 -0.99
N GLU A 332 20.17 3.42 -0.95
CA GLU A 332 21.22 3.29 -1.96
C GLU A 332 21.67 1.83 -2.16
N VAL A 333 22.04 1.15 -1.07
CA VAL A 333 22.53 -0.25 -1.11
C VAL A 333 21.53 -1.14 -1.84
N ARG A 334 20.26 -1.02 -1.47
CA ARG A 334 19.18 -1.79 -2.08
C ARG A 334 18.97 -1.45 -3.56
N LEU A 335 18.99 -0.17 -3.90
CA LEU A 335 18.84 0.28 -5.29
C LEU A 335 19.98 -0.27 -6.16
N ARG A 336 21.21 -0.26 -5.65
CA ARG A 336 22.38 -0.86 -6.33
C ARG A 336 22.25 -2.36 -6.47
N GLU A 337 21.89 -3.07 -5.40
CA GLU A 337 21.67 -4.52 -5.44
C GLU A 337 20.60 -4.89 -6.46
N PHE A 338 19.47 -4.20 -6.47
CA PHE A 338 18.39 -4.44 -7.42
C PHE A 338 18.84 -4.17 -8.87
N ALA A 339 19.46 -3.01 -9.13
CA ALA A 339 19.91 -2.61 -10.46
C ALA A 339 20.99 -3.55 -11.02
N VAL A 340 21.93 -4.02 -10.19
CA VAL A 340 23.01 -4.92 -10.60
C VAL A 340 22.49 -6.35 -10.80
N LEU A 341 21.78 -6.92 -9.82
CA LEU A 341 21.32 -8.31 -9.88
C LEU A 341 20.31 -8.55 -11.01
N LYS A 342 19.48 -7.56 -11.32
CA LYS A 342 18.44 -7.68 -12.35
C LYS A 342 18.86 -7.06 -13.69
N GLY A 343 19.77 -6.09 -13.72
CA GLY A 343 20.37 -5.55 -14.94
C GLY A 343 21.25 -6.56 -15.67
N ASP A 344 22.04 -7.36 -14.95
CA ASP A 344 22.85 -8.43 -15.56
C ASP A 344 21.98 -9.61 -16.05
N SER A 345 20.83 -9.83 -15.42
CA SER A 345 19.86 -10.85 -15.83
C SER A 345 19.07 -10.45 -17.09
N ALA A 346 18.80 -9.15 -17.29
CA ALA A 346 18.15 -8.63 -18.50
C ALA A 346 19.06 -8.67 -19.74
N ALA A 347 20.38 -8.67 -19.56
CA ALA A 347 21.36 -8.85 -20.64
C ALA A 347 21.45 -10.31 -21.16
N GLY A 348 20.81 -11.27 -20.48
CA GLY A 348 20.95 -12.71 -20.73
C GLY A 348 19.86 -13.38 -21.60
N GLY A 349 18.92 -12.63 -22.17
CA GLY A 349 17.78 -13.22 -22.89
C GLY A 349 17.38 -12.49 -24.18
N GLY A 350 17.98 -12.89 -25.31
CA GLY A 350 17.38 -12.68 -26.63
C GLY A 350 17.73 -11.37 -27.35
N SER A 351 18.86 -11.40 -28.05
CA SER A 351 19.33 -10.48 -29.10
C SER A 351 18.25 -9.79 -29.96
N SER A 352 18.30 -8.46 -30.08
CA SER A 352 18.88 -7.79 -31.25
C SER A 352 18.98 -6.25 -31.12
N ALA A 353 20.22 -5.77 -31.37
CA ALA A 353 20.60 -4.48 -31.94
C ALA A 353 20.25 -3.16 -31.21
N GLY A 354 21.31 -2.47 -30.78
CA GLY A 354 21.34 -1.00 -30.80
C GLY A 354 21.99 -0.33 -29.60
N GLY A 355 23.27 -0.61 -29.35
CA GLY A 355 24.07 0.24 -28.48
C GLY A 355 24.07 1.68 -29.00
N ARG A 356 23.69 2.62 -28.15
CA ARG A 356 24.02 4.04 -28.30
C ARG A 356 24.42 4.58 -26.94
N SER A 357 25.74 4.65 -26.77
CA SER A 357 26.38 5.63 -25.89
C SER A 357 25.88 7.02 -26.23
N ALA A 358 25.49 7.75 -25.20
CA ALA A 358 25.17 9.17 -25.27
C ALA A 358 26.43 9.95 -25.64
N GLU A 359 26.42 10.57 -26.82
CA GLU A 359 27.38 11.60 -27.19
C GLU A 359 26.57 12.88 -27.42
N TYR A 360 26.69 13.79 -26.46
CA TYR A 360 26.16 15.15 -26.49
C TYR A 360 27.08 15.95 -27.43
N GLU A 361 26.59 16.35 -28.61
CA GLU A 361 27.21 17.43 -29.38
C GLU A 361 26.22 18.59 -29.58
N GLU A 362 26.60 19.70 -28.97
CA GLU A 362 26.07 21.04 -29.09
C GLU A 362 26.56 21.66 -30.41
N ARG A 363 25.65 22.21 -31.22
CA ARG A 363 25.84 23.23 -32.28
C ARG A 363 24.44 23.54 -32.85
N GLY A 364 23.90 24.75 -32.75
CA GLY A 364 24.45 25.98 -33.32
C GLY A 364 23.55 26.37 -34.50
N GLU A 365 22.86 27.50 -34.38
CA GLU A 365 21.98 28.07 -35.40
C GLU A 365 22.72 28.32 -36.73
N GLU A 366 22.06 28.09 -37.88
CA GLU A 366 22.04 29.03 -39.01
C GLU A 366 21.10 28.58 -40.16
N GLY A 367 20.35 29.54 -40.68
CA GLY A 367 20.27 29.80 -42.14
C GLY A 367 19.60 28.77 -43.05
N GLY A 368 18.36 29.06 -43.47
CA GLY A 368 17.55 28.19 -44.33
C GLY A 368 17.91 28.16 -45.83
N LYS A 369 17.21 27.27 -46.56
CA LYS A 369 16.69 27.51 -47.93
C LYS A 369 15.73 26.40 -48.37
N LYS A 370 14.65 26.84 -49.00
CA LYS A 370 13.52 26.07 -49.57
C LYS A 370 13.96 25.00 -50.58
N ARG A 371 13.27 23.85 -50.60
CA ARG A 371 12.91 23.15 -51.85
C ARG A 371 11.64 22.29 -51.71
N LYS A 372 10.83 22.34 -52.77
CA LYS A 372 9.43 21.90 -52.92
C LYS A 372 9.27 20.38 -53.17
N GLN A 373 8.04 19.90 -52.91
CA GLN A 373 7.29 18.82 -53.61
C GLN A 373 7.73 17.37 -53.32
N LYS A 374 6.86 16.37 -53.12
CA LYS A 374 5.49 16.08 -53.64
C LYS A 374 4.78 15.10 -52.69
N THR A 375 3.53 15.39 -52.32
CA THR A 375 2.59 14.43 -51.71
C THR A 375 1.96 13.53 -52.77
N ARG A 376 2.08 12.21 -52.62
CA ARG A 376 1.34 11.21 -53.43
C ARG A 376 0.16 10.67 -52.63
N LYS A 377 -1.04 11.14 -52.98
CA LYS A 377 -2.34 10.58 -52.54
C LYS A 377 -2.49 9.14 -53.05
N GLN A 378 -2.77 8.19 -52.17
CA GLN A 378 -3.45 6.95 -52.55
C GLN A 378 -4.92 7.05 -52.19
N LYS A 379 -5.76 6.94 -53.22
CA LYS A 379 -7.20 6.64 -53.12
C LYS A 379 -7.34 5.14 -52.85
N SER A 380 -8.17 4.74 -51.88
CA SER A 380 -8.89 3.47 -51.98
C SER A 380 -10.34 3.64 -51.53
N LYS A 381 -11.20 2.85 -52.16
CA LYS A 381 -12.59 3.13 -52.45
C LYS A 381 -13.51 2.65 -51.32
N ARG A 382 -14.50 3.50 -51.02
CA ARG A 382 -15.79 3.21 -50.39
C ARG A 382 -16.38 1.88 -50.89
N SER A 383 -16.73 0.97 -49.97
CA SER A 383 -17.86 0.08 -50.16
C SER A 383 -18.83 0.25 -48.99
N LYS A 384 -20.08 0.61 -49.32
CA LYS A 384 -21.21 0.64 -48.40
C LYS A 384 -21.70 -0.80 -48.24
N LYS A 385 -21.81 -1.29 -47.02
CA LYS A 385 -22.77 -2.35 -46.68
C LYS A 385 -23.49 -2.02 -45.39
N SER A 386 -24.79 -1.78 -45.54
CA SER A 386 -25.79 -1.59 -44.50
C SER A 386 -25.81 -2.75 -43.52
N ARG A 387 -25.91 -2.47 -42.21
CA ARG A 387 -26.55 -3.38 -41.28
C ARG A 387 -27.53 -2.63 -40.39
N LYS A 388 -28.78 -3.09 -40.52
CA LYS A 388 -30.01 -2.66 -39.85
C LYS A 388 -29.86 -2.70 -38.33
N GLY A 389 -30.42 -1.68 -37.68
CA GLY A 389 -30.59 -1.64 -36.23
C GLY A 389 -31.44 -2.80 -35.72
N ARG A 390 -31.04 -3.34 -34.56
CA ARG A 390 -31.85 -4.27 -33.79
C ARG A 390 -32.15 -3.62 -32.44
N LYS A 391 -33.37 -3.09 -32.33
CA LYS A 391 -33.97 -2.64 -31.06
C LYS A 391 -34.12 -3.85 -30.14
N ILE A 392 -33.40 -3.88 -29.02
CA ILE A 392 -33.66 -4.81 -27.93
C ILE A 392 -34.78 -4.20 -27.07
N LYS A 393 -35.94 -4.87 -27.05
CA LYS A 393 -37.07 -4.53 -26.16
C LYS A 393 -36.75 -5.03 -24.74
N THR A 394 -36.57 -4.10 -23.81
CA THR A 394 -36.63 -4.36 -22.36
C THR A 394 -38.05 -4.78 -21.96
N ARG A 395 -38.23 -6.03 -21.52
CA ARG A 395 -39.45 -6.45 -20.81
C ARG A 395 -39.34 -6.02 -19.34
N LYS A 396 -40.18 -5.06 -18.96
CA LYS A 396 -40.50 -4.75 -17.55
C LYS A 396 -41.20 -5.96 -16.93
N ILE A 397 -40.57 -6.59 -15.95
CA ILE A 397 -41.27 -7.49 -15.02
C ILE A 397 -42.00 -6.59 -14.02
N LYS A 398 -43.34 -6.59 -14.07
CA LYS A 398 -44.18 -5.97 -13.04
C LYS A 398 -44.19 -6.90 -11.82
N SER A 399 -43.72 -6.38 -10.69
CA SER A 399 -43.98 -6.97 -9.37
C SER A 399 -45.45 -6.78 -9.03
N THR A 400 -46.20 -7.88 -8.89
CA THR A 400 -47.51 -7.86 -8.23
C THR A 400 -47.31 -8.12 -6.74
N HIS A 401 -47.68 -7.12 -5.94
CA HIS A 401 -47.77 -7.19 -4.51
C HIS A 401 -49.26 -7.15 -4.15
N THR A 402 -49.83 -8.25 -3.65
CA THR A 402 -51.10 -8.17 -2.91
C THR A 402 -51.29 -9.32 -1.93
N LYS A 403 -51.08 -8.95 -0.66
CA LYS A 403 -51.99 -9.13 0.50
C LYS A 403 -52.26 -10.53 1.05
N ARG A 404 -51.73 -10.72 2.27
CA ARG A 404 -52.35 -11.38 3.42
C ARG A 404 -53.88 -11.23 3.42
N LYS A 405 -54.58 -12.34 3.62
CA LYS A 405 -55.84 -12.40 4.37
C LYS A 405 -55.69 -13.43 5.48
N ASN A 406 -56.10 -13.02 6.67
CA ASN A 406 -56.23 -13.82 7.87
C ASN A 406 -57.15 -15.03 7.62
N ARG A 407 -56.77 -16.18 8.16
CA ARG A 407 -57.62 -17.00 9.03
C ARG A 407 -56.73 -17.80 9.95
#